data_AF-A0A7L1PXP9-F1
#
_entry.id   AF-A0A7L1PXP9-F1
#
_cell.length_a   1.000
_cell.length_b   1.000
_cell.length_c   1.000
_cell.angle_alpha   90.00
_cell.angle_beta   90.00
_cell.angle_gamma   90.00
#
_symmetry.space_group_name_H-M   'P 1'
#
loop_
_entity.id
_entity.type
_entity.pdbx_description
1 polymer ?
#
loop_
_entity_poly.entity_id
_entity_poly.type
_entity_poly.pdbx_seq_one_letter_code
_entity_poly.pdbx_strand_id
1 'polypeptide(L)'
;QVIAYSRRRYRILGETLDVAVGNCIDRLARLLQIPNAPSPGYNVEQLAKRDVPEFPKSPKLSPKPPQGPPADPAALLTPKLLESGEATPEDLCFSLQETAFAMLAEVTERALALTRARHLLLVGGVAC
;
A
#
# COMPACT_ATOMS: atom_id res chain seq x y z
N GLN A 1 1.42 -8.94 -7.64
CA GLN A 1 1.79 -9.40 -8.99
C GLN A 1 0.54 -9.44 -9.83
N VAL A 2 0.65 -9.14 -11.13
CA VAL A 2 -0.42 -9.23 -12.11
C VAL A 2 -0.01 -10.25 -13.16
N ILE A 3 -0.79 -11.32 -13.30
CA ILE A 3 -0.45 -12.49 -14.10
C ILE A 3 -1.57 -12.73 -15.11
N ALA A 4 -1.20 -13.06 -16.35
CA ALA A 4 -2.16 -13.45 -17.38
C ALA A 4 -1.74 -14.73 -18.09
N TYR A 5 -2.72 -15.53 -18.50
CA TYR A 5 -2.49 -16.70 -19.35
C TYR A 5 -2.55 -16.30 -20.83
N SER A 6 -1.44 -16.46 -21.55
CA SER A 6 -1.37 -16.14 -22.98
C SER A 6 -0.34 -17.02 -23.70
N ARG A 7 -0.67 -17.43 -24.93
CA ARG A 7 0.15 -18.34 -25.75
C ARG A 7 0.57 -19.60 -24.97
N ARG A 8 -0.42 -20.26 -24.35
CA ARG A 8 -0.30 -21.50 -23.56
C ARG A 8 0.61 -21.42 -22.32
N ARG A 9 0.89 -20.23 -21.79
CA ARG A 9 1.72 -20.03 -20.60
C ARG A 9 1.19 -18.91 -19.72
N TYR A 10 1.39 -19.03 -18.40
CA TYR A 10 1.24 -17.91 -17.48
C TYR A 10 2.43 -16.95 -17.62
N ARG A 11 2.15 -15.66 -17.62
CA ARG A 11 3.13 -14.58 -17.76
C ARG A 11 2.86 -13.51 -16.73
N ILE A 12 3.92 -13.02 -16.10
CA ILE A 12 3.87 -11.86 -15.22
C ILE A 12 3.82 -10.62 -16.12
N LEU A 13 2.77 -9.81 -15.98
CA LEU A 13 2.59 -8.55 -16.70
C LEU A 13 2.99 -7.35 -15.85
N GLY A 14 2.99 -7.50 -14.53
CA GLY A 14 3.44 -6.49 -13.59
C GLY A 14 3.76 -7.11 -12.23
N GLU A 15 4.81 -6.61 -11.59
CA GLU A 15 5.19 -6.98 -10.24
C GLU A 15 5.78 -5.78 -9.49
N THR A 16 5.83 -5.87 -8.17
CA THR A 16 6.49 -4.85 -7.35
C THR A 16 8.00 -4.96 -7.53
N LEU A 17 8.71 -3.82 -7.49
CA LEU A 17 10.16 -3.79 -7.63
C LEU A 17 10.89 -3.96 -6.30
N ASP A 18 10.21 -3.70 -5.19
CA ASP A 18 10.79 -3.62 -3.86
C ASP A 18 10.09 -4.58 -2.88
N VAL A 19 8.92 -4.22 -2.38
CA VAL A 19 8.22 -4.88 -1.28
C VAL A 19 6.78 -5.14 -1.68
N ALA A 20 6.25 -6.29 -1.28
CA ALA A 20 4.83 -6.61 -1.50
C ALA A 20 3.92 -5.72 -0.64
N VAL A 21 2.75 -5.35 -1.17
CA VAL A 21 1.78 -4.47 -0.48
C VAL A 21 1.42 -4.97 0.92
N GLY A 22 1.25 -6.29 1.11
CA GLY A 22 0.98 -6.85 2.44
C GLY A 22 2.10 -6.58 3.45
N ASN A 23 3.36 -6.70 3.03
CA ASN A 23 4.49 -6.37 3.89
C ASN A 23 4.60 -4.87 4.16
N CYS A 24 4.22 -4.02 3.18
CA CYS A 24 4.12 -2.57 3.37
C CYS A 24 3.10 -2.22 4.47
N ILE A 25 1.91 -2.82 4.42
CA ILE A 25 0.87 -2.69 5.45
C ILE A 25 1.38 -3.18 6.81
N ASP A 26 2.02 -4.35 6.87
CA ASP A 26 2.58 -4.89 8.12
C ASP A 26 3.67 -3.99 8.72
N ARG A 27 4.47 -3.32 7.87
CA ARG A 27 5.48 -2.36 8.34
C ARG A 27 4.82 -1.14 8.94
N LEU A 28 3.81 -0.56 8.30
CA LEU A 28 3.07 0.56 8.88
C LEU A 28 2.42 0.16 10.20
N ALA A 29 1.77 -1.00 10.26
CA ALA A 29 1.16 -1.52 11.48
C ALA A 29 2.16 -1.61 12.64
N ARG A 30 3.37 -2.10 12.37
CA ARG A 30 4.46 -2.15 13.37
C ARG A 30 4.95 -0.77 13.80
N LEU A 31 5.10 0.17 12.86
CA LEU A 31 5.52 1.54 13.16
C LEU A 31 4.51 2.26 14.04
N LEU A 32 3.22 2.05 13.80
CA LEU A 32 2.12 2.63 14.56
C LEU A 32 1.76 1.84 15.83
N GLN A 33 2.51 0.76 16.12
CA GLN A 33 2.23 -0.15 17.25
C GLN A 33 0.79 -0.70 17.27
N ILE A 34 0.22 -0.94 16.08
CA ILE A 34 -1.12 -1.48 15.91
C ILE A 34 -1.11 -2.96 16.33
N PRO A 35 -2.12 -3.45 17.08
CA PRO A 35 -2.20 -4.86 17.47
C PRO A 35 -2.24 -5.81 16.28
N ASN A 36 -1.63 -6.99 16.43
CA ASN A 36 -1.63 -8.01 15.37
C ASN A 36 -2.90 -8.85 15.29
N ALA A 37 -3.74 -8.88 16.34
CA ALA A 37 -4.98 -9.65 16.37
C ALA A 37 -6.18 -8.75 16.00
N PRO A 38 -7.13 -9.20 15.15
CA PRO A 38 -7.18 -10.49 14.44
C PRO A 38 -6.20 -10.60 13.27
N SER A 39 -5.85 -9.48 12.62
CA SER A 39 -4.71 -9.36 11.70
C SER A 39 -4.25 -7.90 11.66
N PRO A 40 -2.96 -7.60 11.39
CA PRO A 40 -2.49 -6.23 11.27
C PRO A 40 -3.18 -5.48 10.12
N GLY A 41 -3.38 -6.14 8.97
CA GLY A 41 -4.08 -5.55 7.82
C GLY A 41 -5.52 -5.16 8.12
N TYR A 42 -6.25 -6.01 8.84
CA TYR A 42 -7.62 -5.69 9.29
C TYR A 42 -7.62 -4.45 10.19
N ASN A 43 -6.73 -4.37 11.17
CA ASN A 43 -6.70 -3.24 12.10
C ASN A 43 -6.30 -1.92 11.41
N VAL A 44 -5.37 -1.98 10.45
CA VAL A 44 -5.03 -0.82 9.60
C VAL A 44 -6.25 -0.35 8.81
N GLU A 45 -7.03 -1.27 8.23
CA GLU A 45 -8.27 -0.93 7.52
C GLU A 45 -9.34 -0.34 8.45
N GLN A 46 -9.50 -0.87 9.66
CA GLN A 46 -10.43 -0.31 10.63
C GLN A 46 -10.03 1.11 11.06
N LEU A 47 -8.73 1.40 11.19
CA LEU A 47 -8.24 2.75 11.48
C LEU A 47 -8.45 3.70 10.30
N ALA A 48 -8.17 3.25 9.07
CA ALA A 48 -8.41 4.03 7.86
C ALA A 48 -9.88 4.44 7.68
N LYS A 49 -10.84 3.65 8.20
CA LYS A 49 -12.27 3.95 8.14
C LYS A 49 -12.76 4.98 9.16
N ARG A 50 -11.99 5.25 10.22
CA ARG A 50 -12.43 6.12 11.33
C ARG A 50 -12.43 7.59 10.95
N ASP A 51 -11.44 7.99 10.16
CA ASP A 51 -11.27 9.37 9.72
C ASP A 51 -11.05 9.33 8.21
N VAL A 52 -12.07 9.73 7.45
CA VAL A 52 -11.98 9.87 5.99
C VAL A 52 -11.71 11.34 5.73
N PRO A 53 -10.46 11.76 5.54
CA PRO A 53 -10.16 13.16 5.34
C PRO A 53 -10.83 13.66 4.05
N GLU A 54 -11.43 14.86 4.09
CA GLU A 54 -12.11 15.46 2.91
C GLU A 54 -11.19 15.56 1.68
N PHE A 55 -9.87 15.61 1.92
CA PHE A 55 -8.85 15.51 0.89
C PHE A 55 -7.75 14.54 1.36
N PRO A 56 -7.23 13.64 0.51
CA PRO A 56 -6.04 12.88 0.84
C PRO A 56 -4.93 13.88 1.11
N LYS A 57 -4.50 13.99 2.37
CA LYS A 57 -3.30 14.75 2.72
C LYS A 57 -2.14 13.96 2.15
N SER A 58 -1.78 14.23 0.90
CA SER A 58 -0.49 13.80 0.38
C SER A 58 0.55 14.39 1.33
N PRO A 59 1.35 13.56 2.04
CA PRO A 59 2.46 14.09 2.81
C PRO A 59 3.27 14.92 1.81
N LYS A 60 3.50 16.21 2.10
CA LYS A 60 4.31 17.08 1.23
C LYS A 60 5.73 16.53 1.24
N LEU A 61 5.98 15.58 0.35
CA LEU A 61 7.24 14.88 0.26
C LEU A 61 8.21 15.79 -0.47
N SER A 62 8.97 16.61 0.28
CA SER A 62 10.21 17.15 -0.27
C SER A 62 11.17 15.97 -0.43
N PRO A 63 11.63 15.64 -1.65
CA PRO A 63 12.52 14.52 -1.88
C PRO A 63 13.90 14.90 -1.35
N LYS A 64 14.19 14.56 -0.09
CA LYS A 64 15.55 14.59 0.41
C LYS A 64 16.00 13.15 0.64
N PRO A 65 16.97 12.63 -0.15
CA PRO A 65 17.43 11.27 0.03
C PRO A 65 18.11 11.15 1.40
N PRO A 66 17.77 10.13 2.21
CA PRO A 66 18.49 9.87 3.45
C PRO A 66 19.92 9.42 3.13
N GLN A 67 20.90 10.04 3.79
CA GLN A 67 22.29 9.58 3.77
C GLN A 67 22.47 8.51 4.86
N GLY A 68 22.69 7.26 4.48
CA GLY A 68 22.87 6.11 5.37
C GLY A 68 22.56 4.78 4.67
N PRO A 69 22.77 3.61 5.32
CA PRO A 69 22.25 2.33 4.81
C PRO A 69 20.74 2.46 4.56
N PRO A 70 20.11 1.67 3.65
CA PRO A 70 18.74 1.93 3.20
C PRO A 70 17.74 1.82 4.36
N ALA A 71 17.58 2.92 5.07
CA ALA A 71 16.56 3.11 6.05
C ALA A 71 15.27 3.26 5.26
N ASP A 72 14.30 2.38 5.55
CA ASP A 72 12.97 2.47 4.98
C ASP A 72 12.47 3.92 5.14
N PRO A 73 12.28 4.67 4.04
CA PRO A 73 11.90 6.07 4.14
C PRO A 73 10.58 6.24 4.92
N ALA A 74 9.70 5.23 4.89
CA ALA A 74 8.49 5.23 5.71
C ALA A 74 8.82 5.16 7.21
N ALA A 75 9.83 4.39 7.61
CA ALA A 75 10.25 4.29 9.02
C ALA A 75 10.89 5.59 9.54
N LEU A 76 11.49 6.40 8.66
CA LEU A 76 12.07 7.70 9.02
C LEU A 76 11.05 8.84 9.04
N LEU A 77 10.01 8.77 8.19
CA LEU A 77 9.03 9.83 8.00
C LEU A 77 7.83 9.69 8.93
N THR A 78 7.37 8.46 9.18
CA THR A 78 6.17 8.21 9.99
C THR A 78 6.28 8.80 11.40
N PRO A 79 7.36 8.57 12.17
CA PRO A 79 7.49 9.16 13.51
C PRO A 79 7.50 10.69 13.48
N LYS A 80 8.14 11.30 12.47
CA LYS A 80 8.22 12.76 12.33
C LYS A 80 6.86 13.40 12.08
N LEU A 81 6.03 12.78 11.24
CA LEU A 81 4.67 13.25 10.94
C LEU A 81 3.73 13.14 12.14
N LEU A 82 3.93 12.11 12.97
CA LEU A 82 3.19 11.92 14.22
C LEU A 82 3.63 12.93 15.29
N GLU A 83 4.95 13.11 15.47
CA GLU A 83 5.53 14.06 16.42
C GLU A 83 5.20 15.52 16.09
N SER A 84 5.12 15.86 14.80
CA SER A 84 4.72 17.20 14.35
C SER A 84 3.21 17.45 14.42
N GLY A 85 2.39 16.41 14.60
CA GLY A 85 0.93 16.50 14.54
C GLY A 85 0.39 16.77 13.13
N GLU A 86 1.22 16.65 12.09
CA GLU A 86 0.81 16.88 10.70
C GLU A 86 -0.08 15.74 10.17
N ALA A 87 0.04 14.53 10.73
CA ALA A 87 -0.78 13.38 10.39
C ALA A 87 -1.16 12.58 11.64
N THR A 88 -2.37 12.02 11.64
CA THR A 88 -2.80 11.04 12.62
C THR A 88 -2.48 9.61 12.14
N PRO A 89 -2.47 8.61 13.03
CA PRO A 89 -2.41 7.21 12.63
C PRO A 89 -3.50 6.84 11.59
N GLU A 90 -4.71 7.37 11.76
CA GLU A 90 -5.84 7.21 10.85
C GLU A 90 -5.53 7.79 9.45
N ASP A 91 -5.03 9.04 9.38
CA ASP A 91 -4.62 9.71 8.14
C ASP A 91 -3.59 8.86 7.36
N LEU A 92 -2.62 8.29 8.07
CA LEU A 92 -1.55 7.47 7.49
C LEU A 92 -2.09 6.13 6.98
N CYS A 93 -2.96 5.47 7.75
CA CYS A 93 -3.61 4.23 7.33
C CYS A 93 -4.47 4.46 6.09
N PHE A 94 -5.29 5.51 6.07
CA PHE A 94 -6.12 5.89 4.93
C PHE A 94 -5.28 6.19 3.69
N SER A 95 -4.29 7.08 3.82
CA SER A 95 -3.45 7.50 2.71
C SER A 95 -2.64 6.34 2.10
N LEU A 96 -2.13 5.44 2.95
CA LEU A 96 -1.43 4.24 2.47
C LEU A 96 -2.36 3.33 1.66
N GLN A 97 -3.56 3.04 2.18
CA GLN A 97 -4.51 2.15 1.52
C GLN A 97 -4.97 2.72 0.18
N GLU A 98 -5.42 3.98 0.16
CA GLU A 98 -5.87 4.63 -1.07
C GLU A 98 -4.77 4.67 -2.13
N THR A 99 -3.56 5.07 -1.76
CA THR A 99 -2.45 5.15 -2.71
C THR A 99 -2.06 3.76 -3.24
N ALA A 100 -1.88 2.78 -2.34
CA ALA A 100 -1.44 1.45 -2.73
C ALA A 100 -2.50 0.70 -3.56
N PHE A 101 -3.77 0.79 -3.16
CA PHE A 101 -4.86 0.11 -3.86
C PHE A 101 -5.21 0.80 -5.18
N ALA A 102 -5.14 2.14 -5.26
CA ALA A 102 -5.27 2.84 -6.54
C ALA A 102 -4.18 2.41 -7.53
N MET A 103 -2.92 2.32 -7.09
CA MET A 103 -1.82 1.84 -7.94
C MET A 103 -2.05 0.38 -8.41
N LEU A 104 -2.52 -0.50 -7.51
CA LEU A 104 -2.83 -1.88 -7.88
C LEU A 104 -4.00 -1.95 -8.87
N ALA A 105 -5.04 -1.16 -8.67
CA ALA A 105 -6.19 -1.06 -9.56
C ALA A 105 -5.75 -0.58 -10.95
N GLU A 106 -4.93 0.47 -11.00
CA GLU A 106 -4.41 1.03 -12.26
C GLU A 106 -3.57 0.00 -13.04
N VAL A 107 -2.61 -0.66 -12.38
CA VAL A 107 -1.78 -1.69 -13.03
C VAL A 107 -2.64 -2.87 -13.50
N THR A 108 -3.66 -3.23 -12.72
CA THR A 108 -4.62 -4.29 -13.09
C THR A 108 -5.43 -3.89 -14.31
N GLU A 109 -5.94 -2.66 -14.35
CA GLU A 109 -6.72 -2.14 -15.48
C GLU A 109 -5.88 -2.13 -16.76
N ARG A 110 -4.63 -1.64 -16.70
CA ARG A 110 -3.69 -1.67 -17.83
C ARG A 110 -3.46 -3.10 -18.34
N ALA A 111 -3.32 -4.07 -17.43
CA ALA A 111 -3.14 -5.47 -17.79
C ALA A 111 -4.42 -6.09 -18.41
N LEU A 112 -5.60 -5.76 -17.91
CA LEU A 112 -6.88 -6.18 -18.49
C LEU A 112 -7.03 -5.61 -19.91
N ALA A 113 -6.73 -4.32 -20.10
CA ALA A 113 -6.76 -3.68 -21.42
C ALA A 113 -5.77 -4.34 -22.41
N LEU A 114 -4.56 -4.66 -21.95
CA LEU A 114 -3.52 -5.31 -22.76
C LEU A 114 -3.91 -6.73 -23.18
N THR A 115 -4.56 -7.49 -22.28
CA THR A 115 -4.89 -8.90 -22.51
C THR A 115 -6.27 -9.12 -23.11
N ARG A 116 -7.15 -8.10 -23.06
CA ARG A 116 -8.58 -8.18 -23.38
C ARG A 116 -9.32 -9.22 -22.53
N ALA A 117 -8.80 -9.52 -21.33
CA ALA A 117 -9.47 -10.41 -20.39
C ALA A 117 -10.77 -9.77 -19.90
N ARG A 118 -11.83 -10.57 -19.78
CA ARG A 118 -13.14 -10.13 -19.27
C ARG A 118 -13.34 -10.40 -17.79
N HIS A 119 -12.47 -11.19 -17.19
CA HIS A 119 -12.57 -11.63 -15.80
C HIS A 119 -11.25 -11.33 -15.09
N LEU A 120 -11.36 -10.88 -13.85
CA LEU A 120 -10.27 -10.67 -12.92
C LEU A 120 -10.46 -11.64 -11.76
N LEU A 121 -9.38 -12.30 -11.34
CA LEU A 121 -9.34 -13.08 -10.11
C LEU A 121 -8.34 -12.44 -9.17
N LEU A 122 -8.82 -11.93 -8.03
CA LEU A 122 -7.98 -11.43 -6.96
C LEU A 122 -7.62 -12.60 -6.03
N VAL A 123 -6.33 -12.75 -5.72
CA VAL A 123 -5.81 -13.83 -4.86
C VAL A 123 -4.79 -13.27 -3.86
N GLY A 124 -4.55 -14.02 -2.78
CA GLY A 124 -3.55 -13.70 -1.76
C GLY A 124 -4.16 -13.16 -0.47
N GLY A 125 -3.34 -13.07 0.58
CA GLY A 125 -3.81 -12.71 1.93
C GLY A 125 -4.29 -11.26 2.12
N VAL A 126 -4.03 -10.38 1.15
CA VAL A 126 -4.52 -8.98 1.16
C VAL A 126 -5.88 -8.86 0.45
N ALA A 127 -6.40 -9.95 -0.12
CA ALA A 127 -7.69 -9.96 -0.82
C ALA A 127 -8.90 -10.15 0.12
N CYS A 128 -8.68 -10.18 1.44
CA CYS A 128 -9.70 -10.45 2.46
C CYS A 128 -10.43 -9.20 2.94
#